data_AF-G8S044-F1
#
_entry.id   AF-G8S044-F1
#
_cell.length_a   1.000
_cell.length_b   1.000
_cell.length_c   1.000
_cell.angle_alpha   90.00
_cell.angle_beta   90.00
_cell.angle_gamma   90.00
#
_symmetry.space_group_name_H-M   'P 1'
#
loop_
_entity.id
_entity.type
_entity.pdbx_description
1 polymer ?
#
loop_
_entity_poly.entity_id
_entity_poly.type
_entity_poly.pdbx_seq_one_letter_code
_entity_poly.pdbx_strand_id
1 'polypeptide(L)' 'MRGLAEELAAFHDEASPVRDALWFCDLTTTPDGERTTFEERVAEIKERYGPGHLVTAFITEAADDLNAAIARTSERMERR' A
#
# COMPACT_ATOMS: atom_id res chain seq x y z
N MET A 1 0.70 15.56 -1.21
CA MET A 1 -0.21 16.22 -0.25
C MET A 1 0.17 17.69 -0.16
N ARG A 2 -0.60 18.63 -0.74
CA ARG A 2 -0.13 20.02 -0.88
C ARG A 2 -0.54 20.84 0.35
N GLY A 3 0.44 21.35 1.08
CA GLY A 3 0.24 22.32 2.16
C GLY A 3 0.13 21.76 3.58
N LEU A 4 0.33 20.45 3.79
CA LEU A 4 0.32 19.82 5.13
C LEU A 4 1.65 19.16 5.52
N ALA A 5 2.74 19.54 4.85
CA ALA A 5 4.01 18.85 5.02
C ALA A 5 4.58 19.01 6.44
N GLU A 6 4.41 20.18 7.05
CA GLU A 6 4.89 20.45 8.41
C GLU A 6 4.06 19.69 9.45
N GLU A 7 2.73 19.66 9.31
CA GLU A 7 1.85 18.92 10.20
C GLU A 7 2.08 17.41 10.12
N LEU A 8 2.34 16.90 8.91
CA LEU A 8 2.62 15.49 8.69
C LEU A 8 4.00 15.07 9.18
N ALA A 9 4.96 15.99 9.32
CA ALA A 9 6.30 15.67 9.82
C ALA A 9 6.30 15.12 11.26
N ALA A 10 5.22 15.36 12.03
CA ALA A 10 5.01 14.74 13.33
C ALA A 10 4.76 13.22 13.26
N PHE A 11 4.33 12.71 12.10
CA PHE A 11 4.04 11.29 11.87
C PHE A 11 5.20 10.64 11.12
N HIS A 12 6.18 10.13 11.87
CA HIS A 12 7.32 9.43 11.29
C HIS A 12 6.89 8.09 10.66
N ASP A 13 7.33 7.82 9.43
CA ASP A 13 7.20 6.50 8.82
C ASP A 13 8.11 5.51 9.55
N GLU A 14 7.52 4.66 10.40
CA GLU A 14 8.24 3.73 11.27
C GLU A 14 9.16 2.74 10.53
N ALA A 15 8.97 2.52 9.24
CA ALA A 15 9.77 1.58 8.44
C ALA A 15 9.95 0.19 9.06
N SER A 16 8.94 -0.24 9.82
CA SER A 16 9.02 -1.44 10.65
C SER A 16 8.33 -2.65 10.00
N PRO A 17 8.59 -3.88 10.49
CA PRO A 17 7.84 -5.06 10.08
C PRO A 17 6.33 -4.96 10.35
N VAL A 18 5.90 -4.16 11.33
CA VAL A 18 4.47 -3.95 11.64
C VAL A 18 3.81 -3.12 10.55
N ARG A 19 4.39 -1.98 10.16
CA ARG A 19 3.96 -1.22 8.97
C ARG A 19 3.89 -2.08 7.72
N ASP A 20 4.96 -2.84 7.42
CA ASP A 20 4.97 -3.74 6.25
C ASP A 20 3.80 -4.75 6.30
N ALA A 21 3.48 -5.28 7.49
CA ALA A 21 2.38 -6.21 7.67
C ALA A 21 1.01 -5.55 7.53
N LEU A 22 0.85 -4.31 8.00
CA LEU A 22 -0.39 -3.55 7.82
C LEU A 22 -0.65 -3.21 6.35
N TRP A 23 0.39 -2.80 5.61
CA TRP A 23 0.29 -2.56 4.17
C TRP A 23 -0.01 -3.84 3.40
N PHE A 24 0.64 -4.95 3.77
CA PHE A 24 0.31 -6.26 3.24
C PHE A 24 -1.18 -6.59 3.44
N CYS A 25 -1.69 -6.50 4.67
CA CYS A 25 -3.09 -6.77 4.97
C CYS A 25 -4.06 -5.90 4.16
N ASP A 26 -3.78 -4.61 4.00
CA ASP A 26 -4.62 -3.68 3.23
C ASP A 26 -4.60 -3.97 1.73
N LEU A 27 -3.43 -4.29 1.18
CA LEU A 27 -3.20 -4.37 -0.26
C LEU A 27 -3.29 -5.79 -0.84
N THR A 28 -3.40 -6.81 0.00
CA THR A 28 -3.71 -8.19 -0.43
C THR A 28 -5.10 -8.65 -0.02
N THR A 29 -5.98 -7.70 0.34
CA THR A 29 -7.37 -7.95 0.72
C THR A 29 -8.30 -7.02 -0.03
N THR A 30 -9.40 -7.57 -0.54
CA THR A 30 -10.48 -6.80 -1.18
C THR A 30 -11.30 -6.03 -0.13
N PRO A 31 -12.13 -5.06 -0.51
CA PRO A 31 -13.01 -4.36 0.43
C PRO A 31 -13.97 -5.28 1.18
N ASP A 32 -14.30 -6.43 0.59
CA ASP A 32 -15.19 -7.45 1.17
C ASP A 32 -14.43 -8.47 2.06
N GLY A 33 -13.12 -8.34 2.21
CA GLY A 33 -12.30 -9.20 3.07
C GLY A 33 -11.71 -10.44 2.38
N GLU A 34 -11.96 -10.61 1.07
CA GLU A 34 -11.38 -11.72 0.29
C GLU A 34 -9.91 -11.47 -0.06
N ARG A 35 -9.11 -12.54 -0.17
CA ARG A 35 -7.71 -12.43 -0.59
C ARG A 35 -7.59 -11.99 -2.05
N THR A 36 -6.58 -11.18 -2.35
CA THR A 36 -6.23 -10.77 -3.71
C THR A 36 -4.71 -10.57 -3.83
N THR A 37 -4.21 -10.51 -5.06
CA THR A 37 -2.81 -10.12 -5.31
C THR A 37 -2.64 -8.60 -5.29
N PHE A 38 -1.41 -8.14 -5.07
CA PHE A 38 -1.11 -6.71 -5.09
C PHE A 38 -1.42 -6.10 -6.46
N GLU A 39 -1.10 -6.81 -7.53
CA GLU A 39 -1.30 -6.37 -8.91
C GLU A 39 -2.79 -6.20 -9.23
N GLU A 40 -3.61 -7.18 -8.87
CA GLU A 40 -5.07 -7.11 -9.02
C GLU A 40 -5.64 -5.96 -8.18
N ARG A 41 -5.15 -5.78 -6.94
CA ARG A 41 -5.60 -4.69 -6.07
C ARG A 41 -5.27 -3.32 -6.65
N VAL A 42 -4.07 -3.12 -7.18
CA VAL A 42 -3.66 -1.86 -7.83
C VAL A 42 -4.49 -1.62 -9.09
N ALA A 43 -4.75 -2.66 -9.90
CA ALA A 43 -5.58 -2.54 -11.09
C ALA A 43 -7.02 -2.11 -10.74
N GLU A 44 -7.63 -2.75 -9.74
CA GLU A 44 -8.97 -2.38 -9.22
C GLU A 44 -9.00 -0.93 -8.74
N ILE A 45 -8.02 -0.52 -7.94
CA ILE A 45 -7.94 0.86 -7.42
C ILE A 45 -7.90 1.85 -8.60
N LYS A 46 -7.07 1.60 -9.61
CA LYS A 46 -6.95 2.47 -10.79
C LYS A 46 -8.24 2.51 -11.60
N GLU A 47 -8.94 1.38 -11.75
CA GLU A 47 -10.23 1.31 -12.42
C GLU A 47 -11.30 2.10 -11.67
N ARG A 48 -11.41 1.89 -10.35
CA ARG A 48 -12.42 2.52 -9.50
C ARG A 48 -12.30 4.04 -9.43
N TYR A 49 -11.08 4.57 -9.37
CA TYR A 49 -10.85 6.01 -9.22
C TYR A 49 -10.56 6.74 -10.54
N GLY A 50 -10.08 6.04 -11.57
CA GLY A 50 -9.72 6.61 -12.86
C GLY A 50 -8.39 7.39 -12.88
N PRO A 51 -7.84 7.69 -14.07
CA PRO A 51 -6.44 8.15 -14.25
C PRO A 51 -6.13 9.55 -13.69
N GLY A 52 -7.14 10.42 -13.54
CA GLY A 52 -6.95 11.78 -13.03
C GLY A 52 -7.08 11.93 -11.51
N HIS A 53 -7.39 10.84 -10.81
CA HIS A 53 -7.70 10.89 -9.39
C HIS A 53 -6.44 10.78 -8.53
N LEU A 54 -6.44 11.46 -7.38
CA LEU A 54 -5.31 11.48 -6.45
C LEU A 54 -4.92 10.08 -5.96
N VAL A 55 -5.89 9.20 -5.74
CA VAL A 55 -5.63 7.81 -5.33
C VAL A 55 -4.86 7.06 -6.42
N THR A 56 -5.22 7.25 -7.69
CA THR A 56 -4.51 6.67 -8.83
C THR A 56 -3.09 7.19 -8.96
N ALA A 57 -2.88 8.50 -8.72
CA ALA A 57 -1.55 9.08 -8.71
C ALA A 57 -0.70 8.48 -7.58
N PHE A 58 -1.22 8.44 -6.36
CA PHE A 58 -0.51 7.93 -5.19
C PHE A 58 -0.16 6.44 -5.33
N ILE A 59 -1.11 5.59 -5.71
CA ILE A 59 -0.86 4.15 -5.84
C ILE A 59 0.15 3.85 -6.96
N THR A 60 0.25 4.72 -7.96
CA THR A 60 1.25 4.60 -9.03
C THR A 60 2.63 5.03 -8.54
N GLU A 61 2.74 6.13 -7.80
CA GLU A 61 4.00 6.63 -7.27
C GLU A 61 4.58 5.70 -6.19
N ALA A 62 3.74 5.15 -5.31
CA ALA A 62 4.16 4.30 -4.20
C ALA A 62 4.32 2.81 -4.58
N ALA A 63 4.05 2.42 -5.83
CA ALA A 63 3.92 1.02 -6.22
C ALA A 63 5.15 0.16 -5.85
N ASP A 64 6.36 0.68 -6.08
CA ASP A 64 7.60 -0.04 -5.81
C ASP A 64 7.83 -0.25 -4.30
N ASP A 65 7.57 0.78 -3.48
CA ASP A 65 7.72 0.71 -2.03
C ASP A 65 6.70 -0.24 -1.40
N LEU A 66 5.45 -0.18 -1.88
CA LEU A 66 4.37 -1.07 -1.45
C LEU A 66 4.69 -2.53 -1.81
N ASN A 67 5.15 -2.77 -3.05
CA ASN A 67 5.52 -4.11 -3.49
C ASN A 67 6.69 -4.67 -2.64
N ALA A 68 7.69 -3.84 -2.34
CA ALA A 68 8.80 -4.23 -1.49
C ALA A 68 8.35 -4.57 -0.06
N ALA A 69 7.40 -3.82 0.51
CA ALA A 69 6.83 -4.12 1.82
C ALA A 69 6.06 -5.44 1.83
N ILE A 70 5.25 -5.67 0.80
CA ILE A 70 4.49 -6.92 0.61
C ILE A 70 5.44 -8.11 0.52
N ALA A 71 6.47 -8.03 -0.32
CA ALA A 71 7.47 -9.09 -0.46
C ALA A 71 8.17 -9.42 0.87
N ARG A 72 8.64 -8.40 1.61
CA ARG A 72 9.28 -8.61 2.92
C ARG A 72 8.34 -9.29 3.92
N THR A 73 7.05 -8.95 3.92
CA THR A 73 6.06 -9.61 4.79
C THR A 73 5.84 -11.06 4.39
N SER A 74 5.66 -11.35 3.09
CA SER A 74 5.50 -12.72 2.57
C SER A 74 6.69 -13.61 2.97
N GLU A 75 7.92 -13.13 2.76
CA GLU A 75 9.11 -13.90 3.14
C GLU A 75 9.19 -14.17 4.66
N ARG A 76 8.69 -13.28 5.50
CA ARG A 76 8.65 -13.50 6.97
C ARG A 76 7.63 -14.56 7.34
N MET A 77 6.52 -14.65 6.61
CA MET A 77 5.50 -15.67 6.82
C MET A 77 5.96 -17.06 6.37
N GLU A 78 6.75 -17.14 5.31
CA GLU A 78 7.30 -18.40 4.78
C GLU A 78 8.43 -18.98 5.64
N ARG A 79 9.13 -18.13 6.41
CA ARG A 79 10.23 -18.53 7.30
C ARG A 79 9.76 -19.18 8.62
N ARG A 80 8.48 -19.56 8.72
CA ARG A 80 7.83 -19.99 9.96
C ARG A 80 7.64 -21.51 10.05
#